data_AF-A0ABD0BLS4-F1
#
_entry.id   AF-A0ABD0BLS4-F1
#
_cell.length_a   1.000
_cell.length_b   1.000
_cell.length_c   1.000
_cell.angle_alpha   90.00
_cell.angle_beta   90.00
_cell.angle_gamma   90.00
#
_symmetry.space_group_name_H-M   'P 1'
#
loop_
_entity.id
_entity.type
_entity.pdbx_description
1 polymer ?
#
loop_
_entity_poly.entity_id
_entity_poly.type
_entity_poly.pdbx_seq_one_letter_code
_entity_poly.pdbx_strand_id
1 'polypeptide(L)'
;MAGSHEIAPEIHHGVSTLDEPSAAWGWHSIGMRAIQISGWISVIFLLGYNFGNHQGHVETIFLFTFAIVIAAGLIYLLVKPQGTQVRTLTAHNQPLGYKEKDWTYEQATCTGEYAKLSDSQLRALNIEPERVRHLRSIPEA
;
A
#
# COMPACT_ATOMS: atom_id res chain seq x y z
N MET A 1 23.12 21.04 14.79
CA MET A 1 21.77 20.45 14.60
C MET A 1 21.24 20.96 13.27
N ALA A 2 21.54 20.26 12.17
CA ALA A 2 20.93 20.60 10.89
C ALA A 2 19.45 20.16 10.98
N GLY A 3 18.52 21.12 10.92
CA GLY A 3 17.10 20.82 10.86
C GLY A 3 16.82 19.97 9.62
N SER A 4 16.12 18.86 9.80
CA SER A 4 15.67 18.03 8.69
C SER A 4 14.79 18.89 7.77
N HIS A 5 15.23 19.14 6.53
CA HIS A 5 14.41 19.71 5.47
C HIS A 5 13.45 18.65 4.91
N GLU A 6 12.68 17.99 5.76
CA GLU A 6 11.56 17.17 5.30
C GLU A 6 10.36 18.09 5.11
N ILE A 7 9.90 18.19 3.86
CA ILE A 7 8.67 18.90 3.53
C ILE A 7 7.53 18.05 4.10
N ALA A 8 6.87 18.56 5.14
CA ALA A 8 5.71 17.89 5.70
C ALA A 8 4.61 17.79 4.61
N PRO A 9 4.01 16.61 4.40
CA PRO A 9 2.90 16.48 3.46
C PRO A 9 1.71 17.31 3.93
N GLU A 10 1.27 18.24 3.09
CA GLU A 10 -0.02 18.91 3.25
C GLU A 10 -1.04 18.25 2.32
N ILE A 11 -2.25 17.98 2.82
CA ILE A 11 -3.30 17.33 2.03
C ILE A 11 -4.35 18.37 1.68
N HIS A 12 -4.48 18.63 0.39
CA HIS A 12 -5.46 19.58 -0.17
C HIS A 12 -6.43 18.81 -1.06
N HIS A 13 -7.73 18.89 -0.76
CA HIS A 13 -8.81 18.22 -1.53
C HIS A 13 -8.59 16.71 -1.81
N GLY A 14 -7.91 16.01 -0.89
CA GLY A 14 -7.62 14.58 -1.01
C GLY A 14 -6.36 14.24 -1.80
N VAL A 15 -5.55 15.23 -2.19
CA VAL A 15 -4.24 15.05 -2.85
C VAL A 15 -3.14 15.62 -1.96
N SER A 16 -2.02 14.90 -1.83
CA SER A 16 -0.86 15.34 -1.04
C SER A 16 0.05 16.26 -1.86
N THR A 17 0.65 17.27 -1.23
CA THR A 17 1.73 18.07 -1.84
C THR A 17 2.98 17.25 -2.19
N LEU A 18 3.11 16.05 -1.61
CA LEU A 18 4.15 15.08 -2.02
C LEU A 18 3.83 14.38 -3.35
N ASP A 19 2.55 14.13 -3.63
CA ASP A 19 2.12 13.51 -4.89
C ASP A 19 2.07 14.56 -6.01
N GLU A 20 1.63 15.78 -5.69
CA GLU A 20 1.50 16.90 -6.62
C GLU A 20 1.83 18.23 -5.91
N PRO A 21 2.96 18.89 -6.22
CA PRO A 21 3.42 20.09 -5.51
C PRO A 21 2.45 21.27 -5.58
N SER A 22 1.63 21.33 -6.63
CA SER A 22 0.64 22.38 -6.83
C SER A 22 -0.74 22.06 -6.23
N ALA A 23 -0.87 20.97 -5.47
CA ALA A 23 -2.11 20.58 -4.80
C ALA A 23 -2.78 21.71 -3.99
N ALA A 24 -2.00 22.65 -3.46
CA ALA A 24 -2.49 23.80 -2.69
C ALA A 24 -3.11 24.93 -3.55
N TRP A 25 -2.78 25.03 -4.84
CA TRP A 25 -3.12 26.18 -5.69
C TRP A 25 -3.84 25.82 -7.00
N GLY A 26 -4.14 24.53 -7.24
CA GLY A 26 -4.74 24.07 -8.48
C GLY A 26 -5.84 23.03 -8.34
N TRP A 27 -6.38 22.60 -9.48
CA TRP A 27 -7.38 21.53 -9.55
C TRP A 27 -6.67 20.20 -9.77
N HIS A 28 -6.48 19.44 -8.68
CA HIS A 28 -5.75 18.16 -8.74
C HIS A 28 -6.60 16.95 -8.36
N SER A 29 -7.78 17.16 -7.79
CA SER A 29 -8.68 16.08 -7.39
C SER A 29 -9.88 16.01 -8.34
N ILE A 30 -10.04 14.87 -9.01
CA ILE A 30 -11.28 14.54 -9.73
C ILE A 30 -11.94 13.32 -9.08
N GLY A 31 -13.16 13.51 -8.57
CA GLY A 31 -13.88 12.44 -7.91
C GLY A 31 -14.29 11.34 -8.90
N MET A 32 -14.24 10.09 -8.45
CA MET A 32 -14.69 8.93 -9.25
C MET A 32 -16.12 9.13 -9.80
N ARG A 33 -17.01 9.77 -9.02
CA ARG A 33 -18.38 10.10 -9.47
C ARG A 33 -18.39 11.00 -10.71
N ALA A 34 -17.55 12.03 -10.76
CA ALA A 34 -17.49 12.94 -11.90
C ALA A 34 -16.95 12.23 -13.15
N ILE A 35 -15.93 11.37 -12.99
CA ILE A 35 -15.41 10.52 -14.07
C ILE A 35 -16.50 9.60 -14.61
N GLN A 36 -17.24 8.93 -13.73
CA GLN A 36 -18.29 8.00 -14.13
C GLN A 36 -19.44 8.71 -14.87
N ILE A 37 -19.92 9.84 -14.36
CA ILE A 37 -21.00 10.60 -14.99
C ILE A 37 -20.57 11.11 -16.38
N SER A 38 -19.40 11.77 -16.47
CA SER A 38 -18.90 12.29 -17.76
C SER A 38 -18.64 11.18 -18.79
N GLY A 39 -18.09 10.05 -18.34
CA GLY A 39 -17.88 8.89 -19.18
C GLY A 39 -19.18 8.30 -19.74
N TRP A 40 -20.19 8.07 -18.89
CA TRP A 40 -21.48 7.52 -19.33
C TRP A 40 -22.26 8.48 -20.21
N ILE A 41 -22.19 9.79 -19.96
CA ILE A 41 -22.72 10.81 -20.88
C ILE A 41 -22.05 10.64 -22.25
N SER A 42 -20.73 10.53 -22.31
CA SER A 42 -20.00 10.34 -23.57
C SER A 42 -20.45 9.08 -24.33
N VAL A 43 -20.67 7.97 -23.62
CA VAL A 43 -21.21 6.73 -24.22
C VAL A 43 -22.60 6.95 -24.82
N ILE A 44 -23.50 7.63 -24.10
CA ILE A 44 -24.86 7.93 -24.58
C ILE A 44 -24.80 8.78 -25.85
N PHE A 45 -23.94 9.80 -25.90
CA PHE A 45 -23.78 10.65 -27.08
C PHE A 45 -23.23 9.87 -28.29
N LEU A 46 -22.22 9.01 -28.09
CA LEU A 46 -21.68 8.17 -29.16
C LEU A 46 -22.73 7.21 -29.74
N LEU A 47 -23.57 6.63 -28.89
CA LEU A 47 -24.70 5.80 -29.34
C LEU A 47 -25.75 6.65 -30.06
N GLY A 48 -26.05 7.83 -29.53
CA GLY A 48 -26.95 8.81 -30.13
C GLY A 48 -26.53 9.25 -31.54
N TYR A 49 -25.23 9.36 -31.81
CA TYR A 49 -24.71 9.70 -33.13
C TYR A 49 -24.94 8.64 -34.20
N ASN A 50 -25.47 7.45 -33.87
CA ASN A 50 -25.87 6.48 -34.90
C ASN A 50 -27.24 6.79 -35.51
N PHE A 51 -28.01 7.72 -34.93
CA PHE A 51 -29.29 8.15 -35.48
C PHE A 51 -29.08 9.30 -36.47
N GLY A 52 -29.14 9.00 -37.76
CA GLY A 52 -28.92 10.00 -38.81
C GLY A 52 -28.80 9.37 -40.19
N ASN A 53 -28.40 10.19 -41.16
CA ASN A 53 -28.19 9.75 -42.55
C ASN A 53 -26.79 9.16 -42.73
N HIS A 54 -26.53 7.98 -42.15
CA HIS A 54 -25.26 7.29 -42.31
C HIS A 54 -25.30 6.34 -43.51
N GLN A 55 -24.33 6.47 -44.41
CA GLN A 55 -24.15 5.57 -45.56
C GLN A 55 -22.80 4.87 -45.45
N GLY A 56 -22.74 3.60 -45.82
CA GLY A 56 -21.50 2.80 -45.80
C GLY A 56 -21.08 2.25 -44.42
N HIS A 57 -21.79 2.57 -43.33
CA HIS A 57 -21.66 1.97 -41.97
C HIS A 57 -20.27 1.98 -41.31
N VAL A 58 -19.24 2.52 -41.95
CA VAL A 58 -17.89 2.62 -41.36
C VAL A 58 -17.93 3.47 -40.09
N GLU A 59 -18.60 4.61 -40.13
CA GLU A 59 -18.79 5.50 -38.98
C GLU A 59 -19.47 4.78 -37.81
N THR A 60 -20.56 4.05 -38.09
CA THR A 60 -21.28 3.24 -37.11
C THR A 60 -20.35 2.25 -36.39
N ILE A 61 -19.49 1.56 -37.13
CA ILE A 61 -18.53 0.61 -36.54
C ILE A 61 -17.58 1.33 -35.57
N PHE A 62 -17.05 2.50 -35.94
CA PHE A 62 -16.17 3.26 -35.05
C PHE A 62 -16.91 3.81 -33.82
N LEU A 63 -18.11 4.37 -33.99
CA LEU A 63 -18.93 4.87 -32.89
C LEU A 63 -19.23 3.77 -31.86
N PHE A 64 -19.66 2.58 -32.32
CA PHE A 64 -19.86 1.43 -31.43
C PHE A 64 -18.57 0.96 -30.78
N THR A 65 -17.47 0.90 -31.54
CA THR A 65 -16.17 0.47 -30.99
C THR A 65 -15.73 1.37 -29.84
N PHE A 66 -15.77 2.69 -30.03
CA PHE A 66 -15.40 3.63 -28.98
C PHE A 66 -16.37 3.60 -27.79
N ALA A 67 -17.67 3.50 -28.06
CA ALA A 67 -18.67 3.38 -27.00
C ALA A 67 -18.41 2.14 -26.11
N ILE A 68 -18.11 0.99 -26.72
CA ILE A 68 -17.80 -0.26 -26.00
C ILE A 68 -16.51 -0.12 -25.19
N VAL A 69 -15.44 0.42 -25.77
CA VAL A 69 -14.15 0.60 -25.08
C VAL A 69 -14.30 1.50 -23.86
N ILE A 70 -15.00 2.63 -24.00
CA ILE A 70 -15.24 3.57 -22.90
C ILE A 70 -16.11 2.91 -21.82
N ALA A 71 -17.24 2.28 -22.20
CA ALA A 71 -18.13 1.62 -21.25
C ALA A 71 -17.43 0.50 -20.48
N ALA A 72 -16.62 -0.32 -21.16
CA ALA A 72 -15.83 -1.38 -20.53
C ALA A 72 -14.81 -0.80 -19.54
N GLY A 73 -14.12 0.30 -19.90
CA GLY A 73 -13.20 1.02 -19.01
C GLY A 73 -13.90 1.56 -17.76
N LEU A 74 -15.09 2.13 -17.89
CA LEU A 74 -15.88 2.64 -16.77
C LEU A 74 -16.34 1.52 -15.82
N ILE A 75 -16.81 0.41 -16.37
CA ILE A 75 -17.20 -0.78 -15.59
C ILE A 75 -15.98 -1.35 -14.86
N TYR A 76 -14.84 -1.45 -15.54
CA TYR A 76 -13.60 -1.88 -14.92
C TYR A 76 -13.22 -0.97 -13.75
N LEU A 77 -13.32 0.36 -13.90
CA LEU A 77 -13.04 1.31 -12.81
C LEU A 77 -13.99 1.14 -11.61
N LEU A 78 -15.25 0.78 -11.83
CA LEU A 78 -16.24 0.51 -10.77
C LEU A 78 -15.95 -0.79 -10.01
N VAL A 79 -15.54 -1.84 -10.73
CA VAL A 79 -15.33 -3.19 -10.18
C VAL A 79 -13.91 -3.37 -9.66
N LYS A 80 -12.95 -2.53 -10.09
CA LYS A 80 -11.55 -2.61 -9.66
C LYS A 80 -11.49 -2.59 -8.13
N PRO A 81 -11.00 -3.67 -7.50
CA PRO A 81 -10.82 -3.66 -6.05
C PRO A 81 -9.84 -2.53 -5.73
N GLN A 82 -10.26 -1.62 -4.84
CA GLN A 82 -9.31 -0.69 -4.26
C GLN A 82 -8.37 -1.55 -3.41
N GLY A 83 -7.13 -1.71 -3.89
CA GLY A 83 -6.12 -2.48 -3.17
C GLY A 83 -6.06 -1.99 -1.73
N THR A 84 -5.85 -2.91 -0.78
CA THR A 84 -5.64 -2.55 0.61
C THR A 84 -4.46 -1.59 0.67
N GLN A 85 -4.73 -0.29 0.83
CA GLN A 85 -3.67 0.64 1.17
C GLN A 85 -3.16 0.15 2.51
N VAL A 86 -1.93 -0.36 2.52
CA VAL A 86 -1.26 -0.83 3.71
C VAL A 86 -1.05 0.40 4.59
N ARG A 87 -2.05 0.71 5.43
CA ARG A 87 -2.02 1.79 6.42
C ARG A 87 -1.28 1.37 7.69
N THR A 88 -0.49 0.30 7.64
CA THR A 88 0.54 0.10 8.63
C THR A 88 1.58 1.18 8.38
N LEU A 89 1.52 2.26 9.16
CA LEU A 89 2.74 2.88 9.64
C LEU A 89 3.52 1.73 10.27
N THR A 90 4.50 1.18 9.57
CA THR A 90 5.36 0.11 10.09
C THR A 90 6.36 0.70 11.09
N ALA A 91 5.91 1.58 11.99
CA ALA A 91 6.40 1.49 13.35
C ALA A 91 5.55 0.38 13.95
N HIS A 92 6.17 -0.76 14.25
CA HIS A 92 5.55 -1.77 15.11
C HIS A 92 4.99 -1.04 16.34
N ASN A 93 3.69 -0.76 16.36
CA ASN A 93 3.05 -0.06 17.46
C ASN A 93 2.98 -1.09 18.59
N GLN A 94 4.08 -1.17 19.32
CA GLN A 94 4.18 -2.04 20.46
C GLN A 94 3.06 -1.64 21.44
N PRO A 95 2.36 -2.60 22.07
CA PRO A 95 1.22 -2.27 22.93
C PRO A 95 1.63 -1.32 24.04
N LEU A 96 0.69 -0.51 24.53
CA LEU A 96 0.95 0.43 25.62
C LEU A 96 1.60 -0.30 26.81
N GLY A 97 2.84 0.04 27.15
CA GLY A 97 3.63 -0.61 28.20
C GLY A 97 4.61 -1.68 27.74
N TYR A 98 4.75 -1.92 26.43
CA TYR A 98 5.83 -2.76 25.93
C TYR A 98 7.18 -2.08 26.17
N LYS A 99 8.10 -2.83 26.77
CA LYS A 99 9.48 -2.43 26.94
C LYS A 99 10.32 -3.32 26.04
N GLU A 100 11.11 -2.70 25.15
CA GLU A 100 12.05 -3.44 24.31
C GLU A 100 13.01 -4.25 25.18
N LYS A 101 13.23 -5.50 24.75
CA LYS A 101 14.25 -6.34 25.35
C LYS A 101 15.62 -5.77 25.02
N ASP A 102 16.50 -5.75 26.00
CA ASP A 102 17.90 -5.42 25.74
C ASP A 102 18.57 -6.66 25.14
N TRP A 103 18.45 -6.78 23.81
CA TRP A 103 18.97 -7.92 23.06
C TRP A 103 20.47 -8.12 23.26
N THR A 104 21.22 -7.03 23.42
CA THR A 104 22.67 -7.08 23.61
C THR A 104 23.01 -7.66 24.99
N TYR A 105 22.32 -7.19 26.02
CA TYR A 105 22.49 -7.72 27.37
C TYR A 105 22.04 -9.17 27.50
N GLU A 106 20.85 -9.51 26.96
CA GLU A 106 20.33 -10.88 26.99
C GLU A 106 21.24 -11.85 26.22
N GLN A 107 21.80 -11.43 25.08
CA GLN A 107 22.75 -12.24 24.33
C GLN A 107 24.05 -12.44 25.10
N ALA A 108 24.63 -11.37 25.65
CA ALA A 108 25.90 -11.41 26.39
C ALA A 108 25.81 -12.26 27.66
N THR A 109 24.64 -12.27 28.31
CA THR A 109 24.39 -13.05 29.53
C THR A 109 23.74 -14.40 29.28
N CYS A 110 23.43 -14.75 28.02
CA CYS A 110 22.63 -15.92 27.64
C CYS A 110 21.33 -16.06 28.46
N THR A 111 20.62 -14.96 28.70
CA THR A 111 19.36 -14.92 29.44
C THR A 111 18.15 -14.67 28.52
N GLY A 112 16.93 -14.69 29.05
CA GLY A 112 15.72 -14.36 28.29
C GLY A 112 15.42 -15.37 27.16
N GLU A 113 15.37 -14.90 25.91
CA GLU A 113 15.18 -15.81 24.77
C GLU A 113 16.42 -16.64 24.47
N TYR A 114 17.61 -16.16 24.81
CA TYR A 114 18.86 -16.89 24.57
C TYR A 114 19.01 -18.12 25.49
N ALA A 115 18.40 -18.09 26.67
CA ALA A 115 18.37 -19.23 27.60
C ALA A 115 17.55 -20.43 27.06
N LYS A 116 16.69 -20.18 26.07
CA LYS A 116 15.81 -21.18 25.43
C LYS A 116 16.39 -21.74 24.13
N LEU A 117 17.60 -21.36 23.75
CA LEU A 117 18.22 -21.81 22.51
C LEU A 117 18.63 -23.29 22.59
N SER A 118 18.42 -23.99 21.48
CA SER A 118 18.94 -25.34 21.30
C SER A 118 20.46 -25.35 21.16
N ASP A 119 21.07 -26.51 21.35
CA ASP A 119 22.53 -26.66 21.24
C ASP A 119 23.06 -26.29 19.86
N SER A 120 22.29 -26.58 18.80
CA SER A 120 22.66 -26.19 17.44
C SER A 120 22.61 -24.68 17.24
N GLN A 121 21.62 -24.00 17.84
CA GLN A 121 21.50 -22.55 17.79
C GLN A 121 22.59 -21.84 18.58
N LEU A 122 22.97 -22.36 19.76
CA LEU A 122 24.10 -21.83 20.54
C LEU A 122 25.41 -21.98 19.77
N ARG A 123 25.65 -23.15 19.15
CA ARG A 123 26.84 -23.36 18.31
C ARG A 123 26.86 -22.43 17.09
N ALA A 124 25.70 -22.11 16.50
CA ALA A 124 25.62 -21.14 15.41
C ALA A 124 26.01 -19.72 15.85
N LEU A 125 25.86 -19.39 17.15
CA LEU A 125 26.33 -18.16 17.76
C LEU A 125 27.77 -18.24 18.27
N ASN A 126 28.51 -19.32 17.96
CA ASN A 126 29.84 -19.63 18.48
C ASN A 126 29.89 -19.73 20.01
N ILE A 127 28.78 -20.13 20.64
CA ILE A 127 28.68 -20.37 22.09
C ILE A 127 28.64 -21.89 22.31
N GLU A 128 29.52 -22.36 23.19
CA GLU A 128 29.59 -23.78 23.55
C GLU A 128 28.46 -24.13 24.54
N PRO A 129 27.57 -25.10 24.22
CA PRO A 129 26.39 -25.37 25.05
C PRO A 129 26.72 -25.75 26.50
N GLU A 130 27.79 -26.51 26.72
CA GLU A 130 28.23 -26.93 28.05
C GLU A 130 28.63 -25.74 28.94
N ARG A 131 29.21 -24.68 28.34
CA ARG A 131 29.68 -23.50 29.08
C ARG A 131 28.54 -22.71 29.71
N VAL A 132 27.39 -22.69 29.04
CA VAL A 132 26.21 -21.92 29.45
C VAL A 132 25.10 -22.81 30.02
N ARG A 133 25.36 -24.11 30.23
CA ARG A 133 24.36 -25.09 30.68
C ARG A 133 23.62 -24.66 31.94
N HIS A 134 24.32 -24.05 32.89
CA HIS A 134 23.77 -23.54 34.14
C HIS A 134 22.81 -22.33 33.99
N LEU A 135 22.79 -21.68 32.83
CA LEU A 135 21.95 -20.51 32.52
C LEU A 135 20.71 -20.90 31.68
N ARG A 136 20.59 -22.17 31.28
CA ARG A 136 19.54 -22.62 30.37
C ARG A 136 18.25 -22.93 31.11
N SER A 137 17.13 -22.65 30.46
CA SER A 137 15.80 -22.97 30.97
C SER A 137 15.20 -24.25 30.37
N ILE A 138 15.94 -24.93 29.49
CA ILE A 138 15.50 -26.15 28.81
C ILE A 138 15.84 -27.35 29.70
N PRO A 139 14.91 -28.31 29.92
CA PRO A 139 15.22 -29.54 30.65
C PRO A 139 16.33 -30.33 29.93
N GLU A 140 17.24 -30.89 30.70
CA GLU A 140 18.33 -31.72 30.18
C GLU A 140 17.74 -32.91 29.42
N ALA A 141 18.16 -33.08 28.16
CA ALA A 141 17.80 -34.22 27.31
C ALA A 141 18.82 -35.34 27.46
#